data_AF-A0A2E6XXQ8-F1
#
_entry.id   AF-A0A2E6XXQ8-F1
#
_cell.length_a   1.000
_cell.length_b   1.000
_cell.length_c   1.000
_cell.angle_alpha   90.00
_cell.angle_beta   90.00
_cell.angle_gamma   90.00
#
_symmetry.space_group_name_H-M   'P 1'
#
loop_
_entity.id
_entity.type
_entity.pdbx_description
1 polymer ?
#
loop_
_entity_poly.entity_id
_entity_poly.type
_entity_poly.pdbx_seq_one_letter_code
_entity_poly.pdbx_strand_id
1 'polypeptide(L)'
;MMHKKPGISFLEVMIGMAVSTMLISVTFTIYNHITQTIQRTDQTTAIDTKIMVLQSRLQSDLYGLSPIWFTKQEYDNVKNEKIKIKDQQNQTKQNNNNTKHNSKNFFHSENKPNGNIHYFTFLTVNAMHTYGTDNQHFVRVVYALEQSSTEANIFTLKRKEIKSVTSEIDQSEITAPHNFYDIVTGITKCTATYTYIEHSDNNQKASNDEQKTSDTNQPPKIISLSEWNIQQEAQETKNENKNKQPLTPSFMTLDITFVQNQENDEQEHKINFAIPIDTTNKLSSFAQMIENNKTKKTTTQTQQQSGKQAAPQTAKPTAAKGAKSA
;
A
#
# COMPACT_ATOMS: atom_id res chain seq x y z
N MET A 1 -16.83 65.12 67.17
CA MET A 1 -15.53 64.42 67.02
C MET A 1 -15.23 64.28 65.53
N MET A 2 -14.29 65.08 65.01
CA MET A 2 -13.84 64.98 63.62
C MET A 2 -12.87 63.80 63.51
N HIS A 3 -13.26 62.75 62.78
CA HIS A 3 -12.33 61.70 62.38
C HIS A 3 -11.28 62.30 61.44
N LYS A 4 -10.03 62.38 61.89
CA LYS A 4 -8.89 62.69 61.02
C LYS A 4 -8.78 61.58 59.98
N LYS A 5 -9.01 61.90 58.71
CA LYS A 5 -8.73 61.00 57.59
C LYS A 5 -7.21 60.80 57.55
N PRO A 6 -6.68 59.57 57.67
CA PRO A 6 -5.24 59.34 57.57
C PRO A 6 -4.80 59.68 56.13
N GLY A 7 -3.81 60.56 56.00
CA GLY A 7 -3.16 60.84 54.73
C GLY A 7 -2.20 59.70 54.37
N ILE A 8 -2.16 59.32 53.10
CA ILE A 8 -1.27 58.27 52.59
C ILE A 8 0.19 58.70 52.80
N SER A 9 0.99 57.84 53.42
CA SER A 9 2.42 58.09 53.63
C SER A 9 3.21 57.77 52.36
N PHE A 10 4.27 58.55 52.07
CA PHE A 10 5.16 58.31 50.92
C PHE A 10 5.73 56.88 50.88
N LEU A 11 5.99 56.30 52.05
CA LEU A 11 6.46 54.91 52.18
C LEU A 11 5.44 53.89 51.65
N GLU A 12 4.16 54.12 51.91
CA GLU A 12 3.06 53.26 51.47
C GLU A 12 2.90 53.30 49.94
N VAL A 13 3.09 54.48 49.35
CA VAL A 13 3.13 54.65 47.88
C VAL A 13 4.33 53.90 47.28
N MET A 14 5.51 53.98 47.90
CA MET A 14 6.70 53.27 47.41
C MET A 14 6.55 51.75 47.50
N ILE A 15 5.99 51.24 48.60
CA ILE A 15 5.69 49.80 48.75
C ILE A 15 4.63 49.37 47.71
N GLY A 16 3.58 50.17 47.53
CA GLY A 16 2.55 49.91 46.51
C GLY A 16 3.11 49.88 45.09
N MET A 17 4.02 50.78 44.75
CA MET A 17 4.72 50.79 43.47
C MET A 17 5.62 49.56 43.30
N ALA A 18 6.41 49.20 44.33
CA ALA A 18 7.27 48.02 44.28
C ALA A 18 6.47 46.73 44.06
N VAL A 19 5.39 46.52 44.83
CA VAL A 19 4.48 45.37 44.66
C VAL A 19 3.85 45.38 43.27
N SER A 20 3.40 46.53 42.79
CA SER A 20 2.82 46.66 41.45
C SER A 20 3.81 46.30 40.35
N THR A 21 5.06 46.78 40.43
CA THR A 21 6.11 46.43 39.45
C THR A 21 6.45 44.95 39.45
N MET A 22 6.47 44.31 40.62
CA MET A 22 6.70 42.87 40.75
C MET A 22 5.55 42.08 40.11
N LEU A 23 4.30 42.45 40.38
CA LEU A 23 3.12 41.83 39.77
C LEU A 23 3.10 41.99 38.26
N ILE A 24 3.43 43.19 37.75
CA ILE A 24 3.54 43.46 36.31
C ILE A 24 4.64 42.60 35.68
N SER A 25 5.82 42.51 36.31
CA SER A 25 6.94 41.71 35.80
C SER A 25 6.63 40.22 35.75
N VAL A 26 5.97 39.69 36.79
CA VAL A 26 5.49 38.31 36.83
C VAL A 26 4.46 38.06 35.73
N THR A 27 3.51 38.98 35.56
CA THR A 27 2.47 38.87 34.51
C THR A 27 3.08 38.87 33.11
N PHE A 28 4.05 39.75 32.84
CA PHE A 28 4.76 39.77 31.55
C PHE A 28 5.57 38.50 31.31
N THR A 29 6.22 37.97 32.34
CA THR A 29 6.95 36.69 32.23
C THR A 29 6.00 35.54 31.90
N ILE A 30 4.86 35.47 32.58
CA ILE A 30 3.82 34.45 32.33
C ILE A 30 3.27 34.62 30.90
N TYR A 31 2.97 35.85 30.47
CA TYR A 31 2.48 36.13 29.14
C TYR A 31 3.47 35.69 28.04
N ASN A 32 4.75 36.01 28.21
CA ASN A 32 5.79 35.61 27.26
C ASN A 32 5.93 34.08 27.22
N HIS A 33 5.90 33.42 28.38
CA HIS A 33 5.96 31.96 28.45
C HIS A 33 4.76 31.30 27.77
N ILE A 34 3.54 31.80 28.00
CA ILE A 34 2.33 31.32 27.33
C ILE A 34 2.46 31.49 25.82
N THR A 35 2.89 32.65 25.36
CA THR A 35 3.03 32.95 23.92
C THR A 35 4.03 32.01 23.25
N GLN A 36 5.20 31.80 23.85
CA GLN A 36 6.21 30.85 23.34
C GLN A 36 5.69 29.42 23.35
N THR A 37 4.93 29.03 24.39
CA THR A 37 4.36 27.68 24.48
C THR A 37 3.30 27.45 23.41
N ILE A 38 2.44 28.43 23.15
CA ILE A 38 1.42 28.37 22.09
C ILE A 38 2.12 28.21 20.74
N GLN A 39 3.13 29.02 20.42
CA GLN A 39 3.86 28.93 19.15
C GLN A 39 4.49 27.54 18.94
N ARG A 40 5.13 26.98 19.97
CA ARG A 40 5.71 25.63 19.91
C ARG A 40 4.62 24.57 19.71
N THR A 41 3.50 24.70 20.42
CA THR A 41 2.37 23.77 20.31
C THR A 41 1.76 23.80 18.91
N ASP A 42 1.59 24.98 18.33
CA ASP A 42 1.07 25.14 16.97
C ASP A 42 2.01 24.50 15.93
N GLN A 43 3.32 24.67 16.08
CA GLN A 43 4.32 24.06 15.20
C GLN A 43 4.31 22.52 15.29
N THR A 44 4.32 21.97 16.51
CA THR A 44 4.24 20.52 16.71
C THR A 44 2.92 19.97 16.15
N THR A 45 1.80 20.64 16.41
CA THR A 45 0.49 20.24 15.89
C THR A 45 0.44 20.28 14.37
N ALA A 46 1.10 21.27 13.74
CA ALA A 46 1.20 21.36 12.30
C ALA A 46 2.01 20.20 11.70
N ILE A 47 3.12 19.80 12.32
CA ILE A 47 3.93 18.65 11.89
C ILE A 47 3.15 17.34 12.08
N ASP A 48 2.50 17.15 13.23
CA ASP A 48 1.69 15.96 13.49
C ASP A 48 0.53 15.83 12.50
N THR A 49 -0.11 16.95 12.15
CA THR A 49 -1.17 16.97 11.14
C THR A 49 -0.63 16.56 9.77
N LYS A 50 0.54 17.07 9.36
CA LYS A 50 1.19 16.69 8.11
C LYS A 50 1.47 15.19 8.05
N ILE A 51 1.98 14.62 9.14
CA ILE A 51 2.26 13.19 9.25
C ILE A 51 0.97 12.37 9.17
N MET A 52 -0.08 12.80 9.88
CA MET A 52 -1.38 12.12 9.85
C MET A 52 -1.98 12.10 8.44
N VAL A 53 -1.91 13.23 7.71
CA VAL A 53 -2.39 13.32 6.32
C VAL A 53 -1.59 12.39 5.41
N LEU A 54 -0.26 12.40 5.52
CA LEU A 54 0.60 11.51 4.74
C LEU A 54 0.31 10.05 5.04
N GLN A 55 0.28 9.67 6.32
CA GLN A 55 0.03 8.31 6.75
C GLN A 55 -1.33 7.84 6.25
N SER A 56 -2.40 8.63 6.46
CA SER A 56 -3.74 8.29 6.01
C SER A 56 -3.82 8.09 4.49
N ARG A 57 -3.25 9.02 3.71
CA ARG A 57 -3.29 8.94 2.24
C ARG A 57 -2.49 7.76 1.72
N LEU A 58 -1.23 7.63 2.14
CA LEU A 58 -0.34 6.57 1.67
C LEU A 58 -0.82 5.19 2.11
N GLN A 59 -1.29 5.05 3.35
CA GLN A 59 -1.88 3.80 3.84
C GLN A 59 -3.11 3.42 3.04
N SER A 60 -3.99 4.37 2.73
CA SER A 60 -5.19 4.12 1.90
C SER A 60 -4.82 3.66 0.49
N ASP A 61 -3.79 4.27 -0.12
CA ASP A 61 -3.29 3.84 -1.43
C ASP A 61 -2.64 2.45 -1.40
N LEU A 62 -1.79 2.17 -0.39
CA LEU A 62 -1.12 0.87 -0.21
C LEU A 62 -2.10 -0.25 0.12
N TYR A 63 -3.19 0.03 0.84
CA TYR A 63 -4.27 -0.93 1.07
C TYR A 63 -5.07 -1.22 -0.19
N GLY A 64 -5.19 -0.23 -1.08
CA GLY A 64 -5.76 -0.42 -2.41
C GLY A 64 -4.79 -1.08 -3.41
N LEU A 65 -3.56 -1.45 -3.01
CA LEU A 65 -2.57 -1.97 -3.94
C LEU A 65 -3.08 -3.27 -4.58
N SER A 66 -3.12 -3.29 -5.91
CA SER A 66 -3.61 -4.45 -6.65
C SER A 66 -2.64 -4.83 -7.78
N PRO A 67 -2.20 -6.10 -7.85
CA PRO A 67 -1.37 -6.60 -8.94
C PRO A 67 -2.16 -6.91 -10.22
N ILE A 68 -3.45 -6.56 -10.28
CA ILE A 68 -4.30 -6.82 -11.44
C ILE A 68 -4.19 -5.62 -12.37
N TRP A 69 -3.52 -5.75 -13.51
CA TRP A 69 -3.52 -4.72 -14.56
C TRP A 69 -4.43 -5.15 -15.72
N PHE A 70 -4.97 -4.16 -16.43
CA PHE A 70 -5.74 -4.36 -17.64
C PHE A 70 -5.36 -3.28 -18.65
N THR A 71 -5.10 -3.67 -19.90
CA THR A 71 -5.13 -2.69 -20.98
C THR A 71 -6.58 -2.33 -21.29
N LYS A 72 -6.83 -1.09 -21.70
CA LYS A 72 -8.16 -0.66 -22.17
C LYS A 72 -8.68 -1.59 -23.29
N GLN A 73 -7.78 -2.05 -24.15
CA GLN A 73 -8.06 -3.03 -25.20
C GLN A 73 -8.48 -4.40 -24.66
N GLU A 74 -7.82 -4.95 -23.63
CA GLU A 74 -8.23 -6.22 -22.99
C GLU A 74 -9.58 -6.09 -22.28
N TYR A 75 -9.83 -4.96 -21.60
CA TYR A 75 -11.12 -4.70 -20.98
C TYR A 75 -12.25 -4.60 -22.01
N ASP A 76 -12.04 -3.83 -23.08
CA ASP A 76 -13.01 -3.66 -24.16
C ASP A 76 -13.24 -4.98 -24.91
N ASN A 77 -12.20 -5.79 -25.12
CA ASN A 77 -12.34 -7.12 -25.71
C ASN A 77 -13.16 -8.06 -24.83
N VAL A 78 -12.94 -8.09 -23.51
CA VAL A 78 -13.73 -8.92 -22.59
C VAL A 78 -15.17 -8.41 -22.45
N LYS A 79 -15.38 -7.09 -22.44
CA LYS A 79 -16.71 -6.47 -22.43
C LYS A 79 -17.48 -6.84 -23.70
N ASN A 80 -16.82 -6.79 -24.86
CA ASN A 80 -17.39 -7.15 -26.15
C ASN A 80 -17.59 -8.67 -26.31
N GLU A 81 -16.72 -9.51 -25.73
CA GLU A 81 -16.92 -10.97 -25.69
C GLU A 81 -18.13 -11.37 -24.82
N LYS A 82 -18.37 -10.71 -23.68
CA LYS A 82 -19.58 -10.95 -22.88
C LYS A 82 -20.88 -10.61 -23.62
N ILE A 83 -20.83 -9.70 -24.59
CA ILE A 83 -21.99 -9.34 -25.43
C ILE A 83 -22.22 -10.40 -26.52
N LYS A 84 -21.18 -11.07 -27.02
CA LYS A 84 -21.31 -12.13 -28.06
C LYS A 84 -21.64 -13.53 -27.53
N ILE A 85 -21.47 -13.80 -26.23
CA ILE A 85 -21.77 -15.11 -25.62
C ILE A 85 -23.28 -15.39 -25.51
N LYS A 86 -24.16 -14.41 -25.84
CA LYS A 86 -25.60 -14.67 -25.91
C LYS A 86 -26.09 -15.29 -27.23
N ASP A 87 -25.27 -15.35 -28.28
CA ASP A 87 -25.79 -15.79 -29.59
C ASP A 87 -25.02 -16.91 -30.32
N GLN A 88 -23.83 -17.36 -29.91
CA GLN A 88 -23.16 -18.44 -30.65
C GLN A 88 -22.48 -19.47 -29.75
N GLN A 89 -23.25 -20.48 -29.35
CA GLN A 89 -22.73 -21.84 -29.25
C GLN A 89 -22.42 -22.33 -30.67
N ASN A 90 -21.16 -22.29 -31.07
CA ASN A 90 -20.44 -23.39 -31.72
C ASN A 90 -19.20 -22.90 -32.45
N GLN A 91 -18.13 -23.70 -32.34
CA GLN A 91 -16.95 -23.75 -33.20
C GLN A 91 -16.06 -22.49 -33.21
N THR A 92 -14.91 -22.56 -32.53
CA THR A 92 -13.67 -23.15 -33.06
C THR A 92 -12.57 -22.91 -32.03
N LYS A 93 -11.81 -23.97 -31.69
CA LYS A 93 -10.56 -23.86 -30.95
C LYS A 93 -9.57 -23.07 -31.80
N GLN A 94 -9.43 -21.77 -31.55
CA GLN A 94 -8.34 -21.00 -32.12
C GLN A 94 -7.28 -20.81 -31.06
N ASN A 95 -6.10 -21.32 -31.41
CA ASN A 95 -4.88 -21.35 -30.66
C ASN A 95 -4.43 -19.92 -30.36
N ASN A 96 -4.82 -19.36 -29.21
CA ASN A 96 -4.19 -18.14 -28.71
C ASN A 96 -2.90 -18.54 -28.02
N ASN A 97 -1.79 -18.27 -28.71
CA ASN A 97 -0.48 -18.14 -28.08
C ASN A 97 -0.63 -17.15 -26.92
N ASN A 98 -0.81 -17.68 -25.71
CA ASN A 98 -0.80 -16.92 -24.46
C ASN A 98 0.64 -16.43 -24.27
N THR A 99 1.00 -15.33 -24.93
CA THR A 99 2.20 -14.58 -24.62
C THR A 99 2.05 -14.15 -23.17
N LYS A 100 2.75 -14.83 -22.27
CA LYS A 100 2.83 -14.53 -20.84
C LYS A 100 3.38 -13.11 -20.70
N HIS A 101 2.53 -12.10 -20.75
CA HIS A 101 2.89 -10.74 -20.37
C HIS A 101 3.10 -10.74 -18.85
N ASN A 102 4.29 -11.15 -18.43
CA ASN A 102 4.82 -10.89 -17.10
C ASN A 102 5.13 -9.39 -17.03
N SER A 103 4.12 -8.56 -16.75
CA SER A 103 4.36 -7.16 -16.41
C SER A 103 5.07 -7.13 -15.06
N LYS A 104 6.38 -6.91 -15.04
CA LYS A 104 7.20 -7.00 -13.82
C LYS A 104 7.12 -5.76 -12.91
N ASN A 105 6.33 -4.75 -13.27
CA ASN A 105 6.46 -3.40 -12.72
C ASN A 105 5.23 -2.95 -11.90
N PHE A 106 4.81 -3.76 -10.93
CA PHE A 106 3.67 -3.44 -10.04
C PHE A 106 4.01 -2.41 -9.00
N PHE A 107 5.18 -2.56 -8.41
CA PHE A 107 5.76 -1.65 -7.46
C PHE A 107 7.15 -1.31 -7.97
N HIS A 108 7.47 -0.03 -7.98
CA HIS A 108 8.79 0.43 -8.37
C HIS A 108 9.18 1.61 -7.50
N SER A 109 10.43 1.63 -7.05
CA SER A 109 11.00 2.74 -6.28
C SER A 109 12.41 3.00 -6.72
N GLU A 110 12.73 4.28 -6.84
CA GLU A 110 14.03 4.80 -7.23
C GLU A 110 14.44 5.88 -6.23
N ASN A 111 15.72 5.88 -5.83
CA ASN A 111 16.28 6.93 -4.98
C ASN A 111 17.14 7.89 -5.78
N LYS A 112 17.26 9.11 -5.25
CA LYS A 112 18.22 10.11 -5.71
C LYS A 112 19.62 9.76 -5.18
N PRO A 113 20.68 10.30 -5.80
CA PRO A 113 22.06 10.08 -5.34
C PRO A 113 22.34 10.52 -3.90
N ASN A 114 21.55 11.45 -3.35
CA ASN A 114 21.65 11.90 -1.96
C ASN A 114 20.96 10.98 -0.95
N GLY A 115 20.43 9.83 -1.40
CA GLY A 115 19.71 8.86 -0.58
C GLY A 115 18.23 9.19 -0.33
N ASN A 116 17.77 10.39 -0.71
CA ASN A 116 16.35 10.71 -0.66
C ASN A 116 15.59 9.93 -1.74
N ILE A 117 14.30 9.67 -1.50
CA ILE A 117 13.42 9.09 -2.51
C ILE A 117 13.39 10.01 -3.73
N HIS A 118 13.54 9.43 -4.93
CA HIS A 118 13.22 10.13 -6.17
C HIS A 118 11.71 10.05 -6.38
N TYR A 119 11.23 8.82 -6.57
CA TYR A 119 9.82 8.50 -6.56
C TYR A 119 9.60 7.02 -6.24
N PHE A 120 8.39 6.69 -5.82
CA PHE A 120 7.87 5.33 -5.85
C PHE A 120 6.48 5.31 -6.48
N THR A 121 6.18 4.23 -7.18
CA THR A 121 4.94 4.07 -7.92
C THR A 121 4.37 2.67 -7.79
N PHE A 122 3.05 2.59 -7.70
CA PHE A 122 2.34 1.33 -7.69
C PHE A 122 0.92 1.46 -8.23
N LEU A 123 0.30 0.32 -8.52
CA LEU A 123 -1.09 0.25 -8.97
C LEU A 123 -2.03 0.14 -7.78
N THR A 124 -3.06 0.98 -7.74
CA THR A 124 -4.06 0.99 -6.66
C THR A 124 -5.49 1.07 -7.21
N VAL A 125 -6.41 0.48 -6.47
CA VAL A 125 -7.86 0.62 -6.70
C VAL A 125 -8.47 1.83 -5.97
N ASN A 126 -7.65 2.64 -5.29
CA ASN A 126 -8.07 3.78 -4.51
C ASN A 126 -7.81 5.11 -5.22
N ALA A 127 -8.37 5.26 -6.42
CA ALA A 127 -8.31 6.52 -7.16
C ALA A 127 -8.99 7.66 -6.39
N MET A 128 -8.45 8.87 -6.49
CA MET A 128 -9.03 10.04 -5.86
C MET A 128 -10.37 10.37 -6.50
N HIS A 129 -11.39 10.58 -5.66
CA HIS A 129 -12.73 10.86 -6.15
C HIS A 129 -12.75 12.23 -6.85
N THR A 130 -13.10 12.25 -8.14
CA THR A 130 -13.27 13.49 -8.89
C THR A 130 -14.75 13.68 -9.21
N TYR A 131 -15.31 14.83 -8.83
CA TYR A 131 -16.71 15.13 -9.15
C TYR A 131 -16.85 15.37 -10.67
N GLY A 132 -17.73 14.63 -11.33
CA GLY A 132 -18.20 14.93 -12.69
C GLY A 132 -17.54 14.16 -13.85
N THR A 133 -16.56 13.28 -13.61
CA THR A 133 -16.00 12.39 -14.65
C THR A 133 -16.14 10.92 -14.27
N ASP A 134 -16.14 10.03 -15.25
CA ASP A 134 -16.08 8.57 -15.04
C ASP A 134 -14.97 8.25 -14.03
N ASN A 135 -15.38 7.79 -12.84
CA ASN A 135 -14.46 7.40 -11.78
C ASN A 135 -13.74 6.13 -12.22
N GLN A 136 -12.55 6.29 -12.79
CA GLN A 136 -11.65 5.16 -12.98
C GLN A 136 -11.19 4.70 -11.59
N HIS A 137 -11.66 3.53 -11.19
CA HIS A 137 -11.30 2.96 -9.90
C HIS A 137 -9.85 2.49 -9.84
N PHE A 138 -9.21 2.25 -10.98
CA PHE A 138 -7.86 1.69 -11.03
C PHE A 138 -6.89 2.67 -11.67
N VAL A 139 -5.88 3.07 -10.91
CA VAL A 139 -4.89 4.08 -11.32
C VAL A 139 -3.50 3.66 -10.86
N ARG A 140 -2.49 4.14 -11.57
CA ARG A 140 -1.11 4.11 -11.08
C ARG A 140 -0.88 5.38 -10.27
N VAL A 141 -0.45 5.22 -9.02
CA VAL A 141 -0.06 6.35 -8.19
C VAL A 141 1.44 6.53 -8.24
N VAL A 142 1.87 7.78 -8.20
CA VAL A 142 3.27 8.17 -8.16
C VAL A 142 3.44 9.12 -6.99
N TYR A 143 4.33 8.78 -6.07
CA TYR A 143 4.80 9.68 -5.03
C TYR A 143 6.20 10.14 -5.39
N ALA A 144 6.40 11.44 -5.50
CA ALA A 144 7.68 12.03 -5.88
C ALA A 144 8.10 13.08 -4.87
N LEU A 145 9.38 13.11 -4.55
CA LEU A 145 9.95 14.14 -3.69
C LEU A 145 10.54 15.25 -4.57
N GLU A 146 9.88 16.40 -4.63
CA GLU A 146 10.30 17.54 -5.42
C GLU A 146 10.88 18.64 -4.54
N GLN A 147 11.86 19.37 -5.07
CA GLN A 147 12.41 20.53 -4.36
C GLN A 147 11.36 21.65 -4.33
N SER A 148 11.25 22.34 -3.19
CA SER A 148 10.36 23.48 -3.06
C SER A 148 10.81 24.61 -3.98
N SER A 149 9.84 25.35 -4.53
CA SER A 149 10.11 26.55 -5.32
C SER A 149 10.69 27.69 -4.48
N THR A 150 10.47 27.67 -3.16
CA THR A 150 10.85 28.75 -2.24
C THR A 150 12.25 28.57 -1.66
N GLU A 151 12.69 27.33 -1.40
CA GLU A 151 13.89 27.04 -0.63
C GLU A 151 14.63 25.82 -1.16
N ALA A 152 15.94 25.94 -1.35
CA ALA A 152 16.73 24.92 -2.04
C ALA A 152 16.90 23.61 -1.25
N ASN A 153 16.82 23.63 0.07
CA ASN A 153 17.02 22.45 0.91
C ASN A 153 15.70 21.89 1.48
N ILE A 154 14.58 22.47 1.07
CA ILE A 154 13.26 22.00 1.47
C ILE A 154 12.62 21.29 0.29
N PHE A 155 12.05 20.14 0.58
CA PHE A 155 11.33 19.30 -0.34
C PHE A 155 9.85 19.25 0.00
N THR A 156 9.07 18.91 -1.02
CA THR A 156 7.64 18.65 -0.95
C THR A 156 7.39 17.25 -1.49
N LEU A 157 6.72 16.43 -0.70
CA LEU A 157 6.25 15.13 -1.17
C LEU A 157 4.93 15.33 -1.90
N LYS A 158 4.94 15.02 -3.19
CA LYS A 158 3.78 15.17 -4.07
C LYS A 158 3.26 13.81 -4.48
N ARG A 159 1.97 13.76 -4.79
CA ARG A 159 1.31 12.59 -5.36
C ARG A 159 0.68 12.93 -6.70
N LYS A 160 0.72 11.97 -7.63
CA LYS A 160 0.07 12.05 -8.93
C LYS A 160 -0.67 10.75 -9.21
N GLU A 161 -1.78 10.86 -9.95
CA GLU A 161 -2.50 9.72 -10.49
C GLU A 161 -2.33 9.66 -12.00
N ILE A 162 -1.91 8.49 -12.47
CA ILE A 162 -1.82 8.14 -13.87
C ILE A 162 -2.98 7.19 -14.17
N LYS A 163 -3.88 7.67 -15.02
CA LYS A 163 -5.11 7.00 -15.44
C LYS A 163 -4.87 5.87 -16.46
N SER A 164 -3.82 6.01 -17.27
CA SER A 164 -3.45 5.01 -18.27
C SER A 164 -2.55 3.96 -17.63
N VAL A 165 -3.11 2.79 -17.28
CA VAL A 165 -2.30 1.73 -16.69
C VAL A 165 -1.69 0.86 -17.79
N THR A 166 -0.42 1.14 -18.12
CA THR A 166 0.41 0.33 -19.03
C THR A 166 1.24 -0.70 -18.26
N SER A 167 1.63 -1.78 -18.94
CA SER A 167 2.51 -2.83 -18.37
C SER A 167 3.91 -2.32 -18.06
N GLU A 168 4.38 -1.36 -18.85
CA GLU A 168 5.65 -0.67 -18.70
C GLU A 168 5.43 0.67 -18.00
N ILE A 169 6.43 1.08 -17.22
CA ILE A 169 6.41 2.38 -16.56
C ILE A 169 6.80 3.42 -17.61
N ASP A 170 5.86 4.29 -17.96
CA ASP A 170 6.16 5.42 -18.81
C ASP A 170 6.84 6.53 -17.99
N GLN A 171 8.16 6.62 -18.12
CA GLN A 171 8.96 7.62 -17.42
C GLN A 171 8.55 9.06 -17.80
N SER A 172 8.01 9.26 -19.00
CA SER A 172 7.55 10.58 -19.46
C SER A 172 6.30 11.03 -18.70
N GLU A 173 5.38 10.10 -18.40
CA GLU A 173 4.20 10.40 -17.59
C GLU A 173 4.55 10.59 -16.11
N ILE A 174 5.56 9.89 -15.58
CA ILE A 174 6.05 10.11 -14.21
C ILE A 174 6.67 11.50 -14.06
N THR A 175 7.52 11.90 -15.01
CA THR A 175 8.26 13.17 -14.95
C THR A 175 7.48 14.37 -15.44
N ALA A 176 6.32 14.17 -16.07
CA ALA A 176 5.48 15.27 -16.56
C ALA A 176 5.01 16.18 -15.39
N PRO A 177 5.24 17.50 -15.47
CA PRO A 177 5.05 18.44 -14.36
C PRO A 177 3.57 18.71 -14.02
N HIS A 178 2.63 18.19 -14.81
CA HIS A 178 1.20 18.41 -14.64
C HIS A 178 0.57 17.30 -13.78
N ASN A 179 -0.40 17.68 -12.93
CA ASN A 179 -1.27 16.82 -12.09
C ASN A 179 -0.66 16.25 -10.80
N PHE A 180 0.46 16.79 -10.34
CA PHE A 180 0.91 16.54 -8.98
C PHE A 180 0.12 17.41 -7.99
N TYR A 181 -0.26 16.81 -6.88
CA TYR A 181 -0.80 17.51 -5.72
C TYR A 181 0.12 17.34 -4.53
N ASP A 182 0.26 18.40 -3.75
CA ASP A 182 1.15 18.43 -2.60
C ASP A 182 0.51 17.67 -1.43
N ILE A 183 1.22 16.68 -0.88
CA ILE A 183 0.80 15.97 0.32
C ILE A 183 1.36 16.67 1.55
N VAL A 184 2.70 16.84 1.57
CA VAL A 184 3.41 17.45 2.69
C VAL A 184 4.57 18.29 2.19
N THR A 185 4.73 19.48 2.79
CA THR A 185 5.83 20.42 2.57
C THR A 185 6.73 20.54 3.81
N GLY A 186 7.94 21.07 3.64
CA GLY A 186 8.85 21.33 4.76
C GLY A 186 9.76 20.15 5.11
N ILE A 187 10.01 19.26 4.14
CA ILE A 187 10.82 18.06 4.33
C ILE A 187 12.28 18.38 4.02
N THR A 188 13.24 18.03 4.88
CA THR A 188 14.68 18.11 4.56
C THR A 188 15.22 16.79 4.02
N LYS A 189 14.72 15.68 4.58
CA LYS A 189 15.14 14.33 4.21
C LYS A 189 13.93 13.39 4.19
N CYS A 190 13.90 12.49 3.22
CA CYS A 190 12.86 11.47 3.13
C CYS A 190 13.42 10.22 2.46
N THR A 191 13.48 9.11 3.21
CA THR A 191 14.04 7.84 2.75
C THR A 191 13.03 6.71 2.92
N ALA A 192 12.98 5.78 1.97
CA ALA A 192 12.13 4.59 2.06
C ALA A 192 13.00 3.34 2.22
N THR A 193 12.55 2.45 3.10
CA THR A 193 13.09 1.09 3.23
C THR A 193 11.96 0.09 2.98
N TYR A 194 12.22 -0.87 2.11
CA TYR A 194 11.29 -1.90 1.69
C TYR A 194 11.73 -3.24 2.26
N THR A 195 10.83 -3.95 2.93
CA THR A 195 11.15 -5.22 3.58
C THR A 195 10.24 -6.31 3.05
N TYR A 196 10.81 -7.49 2.78
CA TYR A 196 10.04 -8.70 2.48
C TYR A 196 10.56 -9.89 3.27
N ILE A 197 9.67 -10.87 3.44
CA ILE A 197 9.96 -12.11 4.15
C ILE A 197 10.25 -13.19 3.12
N GLU A 198 11.45 -13.76 3.18
CA GLU A 198 11.86 -14.90 2.37
C GLU A 198 11.53 -16.19 3.14
N HIS A 199 10.57 -16.95 2.61
CA HIS A 199 10.32 -18.30 3.08
C HIS A 199 11.23 -19.27 2.34
N SER A 200 12.02 -20.03 3.10
CA SER A 200 12.75 -21.18 2.58
C SER A 200 11.74 -22.24 2.14
N ASP A 201 11.37 -22.23 0.86
CA ASP A 201 10.60 -23.33 0.29
C ASP A 201 11.53 -24.55 0.22
N ASN A 202 11.44 -25.41 1.25
CA ASN A 202 11.98 -26.76 1.23
C ASN A 202 11.21 -27.58 0.17
N ASN A 203 11.50 -27.35 -1.11
CA ASN A 203 11.16 -28.28 -2.19
C ASN A 203 12.08 -29.50 -2.09
N GLN A 204 11.90 -30.30 -1.04
CA GLN A 204 12.32 -31.70 -1.09
C GLN A 204 11.41 -32.41 -2.10
N LYS A 205 11.94 -32.55 -3.33
CA LYS A 205 11.54 -33.66 -4.20
C LYS A 205 11.63 -34.93 -3.36
N ALA A 206 10.49 -35.63 -3.25
CA ALA A 206 10.42 -36.97 -2.70
C ALA A 206 11.47 -37.85 -3.38
N SER A 207 12.51 -38.21 -2.65
CA SER A 207 13.29 -39.41 -2.89
C SER A 207 13.12 -40.24 -1.63
N ASN A 208 12.43 -41.37 -1.77
CA ASN A 208 12.41 -42.41 -0.76
C ASN A 208 13.86 -42.81 -0.51
N ASP A 209 14.39 -42.50 0.67
CA ASP A 209 15.15 -43.46 1.45
C ASP A 209 15.30 -42.94 2.89
N GLU A 210 15.32 -43.91 3.78
CA GLU A 210 15.11 -43.80 5.21
C GLU A 210 16.15 -42.95 5.95
N GLN A 211 15.72 -42.43 7.10
CA GLN A 211 16.53 -41.95 8.22
C GLN A 211 17.43 -40.74 7.97
N LYS A 212 16.89 -39.56 8.33
CA LYS A 212 17.59 -38.64 9.24
C LYS A 212 16.60 -37.64 9.86
N THR A 213 16.51 -37.69 11.18
CA THR A 213 16.09 -36.60 12.05
C THR A 213 16.86 -35.33 11.70
N SER A 214 16.14 -34.29 11.25
CA SER A 214 16.64 -32.93 11.25
C SER A 214 15.46 -31.98 11.39
N ASP A 215 15.26 -31.51 12.63
CA ASP A 215 14.65 -30.21 12.88
C ASP A 215 15.37 -29.18 12.01
N THR A 216 14.67 -28.60 11.05
CA THR A 216 15.16 -27.40 10.37
C THR A 216 14.00 -26.47 10.07
N ASN A 217 13.31 -26.07 11.14
CA ASN A 217 12.57 -24.80 11.17
C ASN A 217 13.59 -23.66 11.21
N GLN A 218 14.24 -23.36 10.07
CA GLN A 218 14.97 -22.11 9.96
C GLN A 218 13.97 -20.96 10.07
N PRO A 219 14.21 -19.97 10.96
CA PRO A 219 13.34 -18.82 11.08
C PRO A 219 13.28 -18.07 9.74
N PRO A 220 12.12 -17.47 9.39
CA PRO A 220 11.97 -16.71 8.15
C PRO A 220 13.03 -15.61 8.07
N LYS A 221 13.68 -15.48 6.91
CA LYS A 221 14.71 -14.46 6.71
C LYS A 221 14.06 -13.17 6.25
N ILE A 222 14.34 -12.08 6.97
CA ILE A 222 13.84 -10.75 6.66
C ILE A 222 14.91 -10.03 5.83
N ILE A 223 14.54 -9.54 4.64
CA ILE A 223 15.43 -8.83 3.73
C ILE A 223 14.90 -7.40 3.56
N SER A 224 15.77 -6.41 3.73
CA SER A 224 15.47 -4.99 3.57
C SER A 224 16.27 -4.39 2.43
N LEU A 225 15.61 -3.58 1.61
CA LEU A 225 16.15 -2.91 0.42
C LEU A 225 15.82 -1.42 0.48
N SER A 226 16.74 -0.57 0.02
CA SER A 226 16.50 0.87 -0.12
C SER A 226 15.73 1.23 -1.39
N GLU A 227 15.75 0.35 -2.39
CA GLU A 227 15.06 0.51 -3.67
C GLU A 227 14.27 -0.75 -4.01
N TRP A 228 13.31 -0.61 -4.92
CA TRP A 228 12.51 -1.74 -5.39
C TRP A 228 12.47 -1.73 -6.91
N ASN A 229 13.43 -2.43 -7.53
CA ASN A 229 13.57 -2.49 -8.98
C ASN A 229 13.74 -3.93 -9.49
N ILE A 230 12.61 -4.56 -9.85
CA ILE A 230 12.56 -5.96 -10.32
C ILE A 230 13.20 -6.14 -11.71
N GLN A 231 13.43 -5.06 -12.48
CA GLN A 231 14.02 -5.16 -13.82
C GLN A 231 15.53 -5.39 -13.79
N GLN A 232 16.25 -4.84 -12.83
CA GLN A 232 17.71 -4.99 -12.73
C GLN A 232 18.11 -6.42 -12.33
N GLU A 233 17.42 -7.05 -11.38
CA GLU A 233 17.76 -8.41 -10.94
C GLU A 233 17.59 -9.49 -12.03
N ALA A 234 16.64 -9.29 -12.95
CA ALA A 234 16.37 -10.24 -14.03
C ALA A 234 17.47 -10.32 -15.09
N GLN A 235 18.36 -9.31 -15.17
CA GLN A 235 19.51 -9.34 -16.07
C GLN A 235 20.75 -9.99 -15.43
N GLU A 236 20.85 -9.98 -14.10
CA GLU A 236 22.02 -10.51 -13.36
C GLU A 236 21.89 -12.00 -12.99
N THR A 237 20.67 -12.54 -12.89
CA THR A 237 20.44 -13.94 -12.51
C THR A 237 20.11 -14.83 -13.71
N LYS A 238 21.13 -15.16 -14.52
CA LYS A 238 21.11 -16.34 -15.43
C LYS A 238 21.29 -17.69 -14.72
N ASN A 239 21.33 -17.71 -13.38
CA ASN A 239 21.49 -18.93 -12.58
C ASN A 239 20.14 -19.37 -11.98
N GLU A 240 19.63 -20.50 -12.45
CA GLU A 240 18.28 -21.03 -12.30
C GLU A 240 17.80 -21.45 -10.88
N ASN A 241 18.43 -21.04 -9.78
CA ASN A 241 18.04 -21.56 -8.45
C ASN A 241 18.15 -20.59 -7.26
N LYS A 242 18.09 -19.28 -7.48
CA LYS A 242 17.99 -18.31 -6.37
C LYS A 242 16.59 -17.73 -6.26
N ASN A 243 16.11 -17.69 -5.01
CA ASN A 243 14.85 -17.12 -4.57
C ASN A 243 14.56 -15.79 -5.29
N LYS A 244 13.42 -15.74 -5.98
CA LYS A 244 13.01 -14.55 -6.72
C LYS A 244 12.47 -13.54 -5.72
N GLN A 245 12.98 -12.30 -5.77
CA GLN A 245 12.38 -11.17 -5.07
C GLN A 245 10.86 -11.14 -5.40
N PRO A 246 9.99 -10.95 -4.38
CA PRO A 246 8.57 -10.87 -4.63
C PRO A 246 8.23 -9.64 -5.48
N LEU A 247 7.04 -9.61 -6.07
CA LEU A 247 6.62 -8.49 -6.92
C LEU A 247 6.33 -7.20 -6.13
N THR A 248 6.09 -7.33 -4.84
CA THR A 248 5.78 -6.23 -3.92
C THR A 248 6.45 -6.47 -2.57
N PRO A 249 6.86 -5.41 -1.87
CA PRO A 249 7.35 -5.55 -0.51
C PRO A 249 6.22 -5.93 0.45
N SER A 250 6.58 -6.58 1.56
CA SER A 250 5.64 -6.89 2.66
C SER A 250 5.45 -5.68 3.58
N PHE A 251 6.52 -4.91 3.78
CA PHE A 251 6.50 -3.69 4.59
C PHE A 251 7.24 -2.56 3.87
N MET A 252 6.77 -1.34 4.10
CA MET A 252 7.44 -0.12 3.71
C MET A 252 7.62 0.75 4.94
N THR A 253 8.83 1.23 5.15
CA THR A 253 9.18 2.17 6.20
C THR A 253 9.58 3.48 5.56
N LEU A 254 8.98 4.58 6.00
CA LEU A 254 9.27 5.92 5.52
C LEU A 254 9.86 6.73 6.68
N ASP A 255 11.14 7.09 6.56
CA ASP A 255 11.82 7.97 7.51
C ASP A 255 11.84 9.39 6.92
N ILE A 256 11.26 10.36 7.63
CA ILE A 256 11.05 11.73 7.16
C ILE A 256 11.54 12.71 8.21
N THR A 257 12.28 13.72 7.77
CA THR A 257 12.77 14.81 8.60
C THR A 257 12.10 16.12 8.19
N PHE A 258 11.50 16.82 9.14
CA PHE A 258 10.85 18.13 8.96
C PHE A 258 11.66 19.26 9.55
N VAL A 259 11.59 20.44 8.93
CA VAL A 259 12.03 21.70 9.54
C VAL A 259 10.99 22.15 10.56
N GLN A 260 11.40 22.35 11.82
CA GLN A 260 10.52 22.74 12.92
C GLN A 260 10.56 24.26 13.20
N ASN A 261 11.73 24.90 13.05
CA ASN A 261 11.95 26.32 13.36
C ASN A 261 12.86 27.03 12.33
N GLN A 262 12.85 28.36 12.35
CA GLN A 262 13.79 29.21 11.56
C GLN A 262 15.27 28.97 11.94
N GLU A 263 15.56 28.34 13.08
CA GLU A 263 16.91 28.01 13.54
C GLU A 263 17.43 26.64 13.05
N ASN A 264 16.76 26.00 12.07
CA ASN A 264 17.11 24.68 11.53
C ASN A 264 16.98 23.51 12.52
N ASP A 265 16.10 23.61 13.52
CA ASP A 265 15.74 22.43 14.31
C ASP A 265 15.03 21.42 13.40
N GLU A 266 15.58 20.22 13.33
CA GLU A 266 15.05 19.11 12.54
C GLU A 266 14.34 18.10 13.43
N GLN A 267 13.15 17.67 13.00
CA GLN A 267 12.38 16.63 13.67
C GLN A 267 12.23 15.39 12.77
N GLU A 268 12.76 14.26 13.23
CA GLU A 268 12.71 12.99 12.51
C GLU A 268 11.49 12.15 12.93
N HIS A 269 10.83 11.56 11.94
CA HIS A 269 9.67 10.69 12.12
C HIS A 269 9.79 9.44 11.27
N LYS A 270 9.42 8.31 11.86
CA LYS A 270 9.41 7.00 11.21
C LYS A 270 7.98 6.48 11.10
N ILE A 271 7.54 6.25 9.87
CA ILE A 271 6.19 5.74 9.57
C ILE A 271 6.32 4.34 8.95
N ASN A 272 5.69 3.35 9.58
CA ASN A 272 5.73 1.96 9.13
C ASN A 272 4.39 1.58 8.49
N PHE A 273 4.44 1.03 7.29
CA PHE A 273 3.29 0.54 6.53
C PHE A 273 3.42 -0.96 6.31
N ALA A 274 2.39 -1.70 6.70
CA ALA A 274 2.21 -3.09 6.28
C ALA A 274 1.41 -3.11 4.98
N ILE A 275 1.90 -3.85 3.98
CA ILE A 275 1.26 -3.95 2.67
C ILE A 275 0.47 -5.27 2.64
N PRO A 276 -0.87 -5.21 2.62
CA PRO A 276 -1.72 -6.39 2.72
C PRO A 276 -1.84 -7.06 1.34
N ILE A 277 -0.79 -7.73 0.89
CA ILE A 277 -0.84 -8.53 -0.34
C ILE A 277 -0.41 -9.93 -0.01
N ASP A 278 -1.30 -10.87 -0.28
CA ASP A 278 -1.01 -12.29 -0.22
C ASP A 278 -0.02 -12.62 -1.35
N THR A 279 1.26 -12.80 -0.98
CA THR A 279 2.38 -13.14 -1.87
C THR A 279 2.17 -14.46 -2.62
N THR A 280 1.14 -15.23 -2.27
CA THR A 280 0.76 -16.48 -2.94
C THR A 280 -0.02 -16.26 -4.24
N ASN A 281 -0.50 -15.05 -4.53
CA ASN A 281 -1.23 -14.77 -5.75
C ASN A 281 -0.29 -14.76 -6.96
N LYS A 282 -0.15 -15.92 -7.60
CA LYS A 282 0.36 -16.03 -8.96
C LYS A 282 -0.39 -15.03 -9.82
N LEU A 283 0.39 -14.06 -10.31
CA LEU A 283 -0.03 -13.06 -11.26
C LEU A 283 -0.82 -13.73 -12.39
N SER A 284 -2.12 -13.56 -12.35
CA SER A 284 -3.01 -14.03 -13.40
C SER A 284 -3.53 -12.77 -14.04
N SER A 285 -3.20 -12.52 -15.32
CA SER A 285 -3.88 -11.46 -16.04
C SER A 285 -5.39 -11.69 -15.94
N PHE A 286 -6.22 -10.66 -16.04
CA PHE A 286 -7.67 -10.83 -15.95
C PHE A 286 -8.19 -11.84 -16.99
N ALA A 287 -7.57 -11.86 -18.18
CA ALA A 287 -7.80 -12.90 -19.20
C ALA A 287 -7.49 -14.31 -18.68
N GLN A 288 -6.36 -14.52 -18.00
CA GLN A 288 -6.01 -15.79 -17.36
C GLN A 288 -6.95 -16.14 -16.20
N MET A 289 -7.43 -15.17 -15.41
CA MET A 289 -8.43 -15.43 -14.37
C MET A 289 -9.77 -15.86 -14.98
N ILE A 290 -10.18 -15.28 -16.11
CA ILE A 290 -11.38 -15.68 -16.84
C ILE A 290 -11.22 -17.08 -17.45
N GLU A 291 -10.08 -17.38 -18.08
CA GLU A 291 -9.77 -18.71 -18.62
C GLU A 291 -9.74 -19.79 -17.53
N ASN A 292 -9.12 -19.50 -16.38
CA ASN A 292 -9.06 -20.41 -15.23
C ASN A 292 -10.45 -20.67 -14.62
N ASN A 293 -11.34 -19.68 -14.63
CA ASN A 293 -12.73 -19.86 -14.17
C ASN A 293 -13.62 -20.59 -15.19
N LYS A 294 -13.37 -20.42 -16.51
CA LYS A 294 -14.04 -21.20 -17.57
C LYS A 294 -13.64 -22.68 -17.52
N THR A 295 -12.36 -22.98 -17.31
CA THR A 295 -11.85 -24.35 -17.16
C THR A 295 -12.37 -25.03 -15.89
N LYS A 296 -12.41 -24.34 -14.74
CA LYS A 296 -13.00 -24.89 -13.50
C LYS A 296 -14.48 -25.25 -13.63
N LYS A 297 -15.30 -24.44 -14.35
CA LYS A 297 -16.70 -24.79 -14.62
C LYS A 297 -16.88 -25.99 -15.55
N THR A 298 -15.91 -26.26 -16.43
CA THR A 298 -15.97 -27.40 -17.35
C THR A 298 -15.64 -28.71 -16.64
N THR A 299 -14.72 -28.70 -15.66
CA THR A 299 -14.36 -29.90 -14.89
C THR A 299 -15.48 -30.38 -13.96
N THR A 300 -16.34 -29.49 -13.46
CA THR A 300 -17.48 -29.89 -12.61
C THR A 300 -18.62 -30.54 -13.41
N GLN A 301 -18.73 -30.30 -14.71
CA GLN A 301 -19.78 -30.93 -15.55
C GLN A 301 -19.41 -32.34 -16.04
N THR A 302 -18.11 -32.68 -16.15
CA THR A 302 -17.71 -34.04 -16.58
C THR A 302 -17.85 -35.09 -15.46
N GLN A 303 -17.94 -34.69 -14.18
CA GLN A 303 -18.15 -35.63 -13.06
C GLN A 303 -19.63 -35.86 -12.68
N GLN A 304 -20.59 -35.14 -13.28
CA GLN A 304 -22.03 -35.36 -13.03
C GLN A 304 -22.76 -36.20 -14.10
N GLN A 305 -22.06 -36.70 -15.13
CA GLN A 305 -22.66 -37.54 -16.17
C GLN A 305 -22.28 -39.04 -16.11
N SER A 306 -21.48 -39.50 -15.14
CA SER A 306 -21.17 -40.93 -14.95
C SER A 306 -21.95 -41.59 -13.79
N GLY A 307 -23.05 -40.98 -13.33
CA GLY A 307 -23.84 -41.49 -12.20
C GLY A 307 -25.34 -41.49 -12.47
N LYS A 308 -25.84 -42.29 -13.42
CA LYS A 308 -27.26 -42.68 -13.49
C LYS A 308 -27.46 -43.92 -14.38
N GLN A 309 -27.39 -45.11 -13.78
CA GLN A 309 -28.22 -46.26 -14.15
C GLN A 309 -28.19 -47.33 -13.05
N ALA A 310 -29.19 -47.31 -12.18
CA ALA A 310 -29.70 -48.50 -11.51
C ALA A 310 -31.15 -48.21 -11.10
N ALA A 311 -32.08 -48.86 -11.79
CA ALA A 311 -33.51 -48.79 -11.54
C ALA A 311 -33.89 -49.57 -10.26
N PRO A 312 -34.91 -49.15 -9.49
CA PRO A 312 -35.48 -49.99 -8.44
C PRO A 312 -36.51 -50.96 -9.04
N GLN A 313 -36.25 -52.26 -8.90
CA GLN A 313 -37.18 -53.33 -9.25
C GLN A 313 -38.31 -53.44 -8.22
N THR A 314 -39.53 -53.47 -8.74
CA THR A 314 -40.78 -53.78 -8.05
C THR A 314 -40.81 -55.23 -7.54
N ALA A 315 -41.09 -55.40 -6.25
CA ALA A 315 -41.34 -56.70 -5.62
C ALA A 315 -42.74 -57.23 -5.98
N LYS A 316 -42.82 -58.50 -6.38
CA LYS A 316 -44.05 -59.28 -6.53
C LYS A 316 -43.99 -60.46 -5.54
N PRO A 317 -45.09 -60.84 -4.87
CA PRO A 317 -45.06 -61.78 -3.75
C PRO A 317 -45.16 -63.24 -4.23
N THR A 318 -44.46 -64.14 -3.53
CA THR A 318 -44.59 -65.59 -3.71
C THR A 318 -45.05 -66.21 -2.40
N ALA A 319 -46.24 -66.81 -2.42
CA ALA A 319 -46.71 -67.70 -1.38
C ALA A 319 -46.34 -69.15 -1.73
N ALA A 320 -45.75 -69.88 -0.79
CA ALA A 320 -45.86 -71.34 -0.74
C ALA A 320 -45.60 -71.83 0.70
N LYS A 321 -46.63 -72.46 1.27
CA LYS A 321 -46.68 -73.20 2.53
C LYS A 321 -45.74 -74.42 2.49
N GLY A 322 -45.28 -74.87 3.66
CA GLY A 322 -45.01 -76.31 3.84
C GLY A 322 -44.15 -76.76 5.02
N ALA A 323 -44.78 -76.86 6.20
CA ALA A 323 -44.74 -78.01 7.11
C ALA A 323 -43.52 -78.35 8.00
N LYS A 324 -43.90 -78.82 9.21
CA LYS A 324 -43.23 -79.63 10.26
C LYS A 324 -42.22 -78.93 11.18
N SER A 325 -42.15 -79.19 12.49
CA SER A 325 -43.02 -79.82 13.52
C SER A 325 -42.17 -79.85 14.80
N ALA A 326 -42.70 -79.41 15.93
CA ALA A 326 -42.55 -79.99 17.28
C ALA A 326 -43.35 -79.12 18.25
#